data_AF-A0A2G9PRS2-F1
#
_entry.id   AF-A0A2G9PRS2-F1
#
_cell.length_a   1.000
_cell.length_b   1.000
_cell.length_c   1.000
_cell.angle_alpha   90.00
_cell.angle_beta   90.00
_cell.angle_gamma   90.00
#
_symmetry.space_group_name_H-M   'P 1'
#
loop_
_entity.id
_entity.type
_entity.pdbx_description
1 polymer ?
#
loop_
_entity_poly.entity_id
_entity_poly.type
_entity_poly.pdbx_seq_one_letter_code
_entity_poly.pdbx_strand_id
1 'polypeptide(L)'
;MAVRCGIDAGASWTDAVAVEGGKIIGRASARSSEATRLDLRELAEGFDSVGIVGGKLEGAKKIGEIAAIAAGAAFLSGKKRGLCANVGTGTPFVLFEAGKARHLGGTGVGGGTIDGLAKLLLGADAAKLEKIAGSARGADLTVRDVVGSGIGAVPGDATAANFGRIAGATRADVAASIIKLAAESVAVSASFAARSEGIREIIFTGRAAAKNKMFRARVSAACKIFGIGAVFPKDAEYCTAAGAAVLA
;
A
#
# COMPACT_ATOMS: atom_id res chain seq x y z
N MET A 1 1.74 16.28 -26.46
CA MET A 1 1.02 14.98 -26.54
C MET A 1 -0.27 15.15 -25.74
N ALA A 2 -1.25 14.24 -25.82
CA ALA A 2 -2.44 14.39 -24.96
C ALA A 2 -2.05 14.23 -23.48
N VAL A 3 -2.49 15.16 -22.64
CA VAL A 3 -2.28 15.19 -21.19
C VAL A 3 -3.54 14.68 -20.50
N ARG A 4 -3.41 13.64 -19.69
CA ARG A 4 -4.53 13.01 -18.98
C ARG A 4 -4.38 13.22 -17.49
N CYS A 5 -5.48 13.52 -16.81
CA CYS A 5 -5.54 13.58 -15.36
C CYS A 5 -6.23 12.34 -14.81
N GLY A 6 -5.71 11.81 -13.70
CA GLY A 6 -6.32 10.73 -12.96
C GLY A 6 -6.47 11.12 -11.50
N ILE A 7 -7.65 10.89 -10.95
CA ILE A 7 -8.01 11.24 -9.58
C ILE A 7 -8.46 9.98 -8.85
N ASP A 8 -7.90 9.73 -7.68
CA ASP A 8 -8.33 8.72 -6.71
C ASP A 8 -8.88 9.42 -5.47
N ALA A 9 -10.20 9.53 -5.38
CA ALA A 9 -10.91 10.07 -4.23
C ALA A 9 -11.12 8.96 -3.18
N GLY A 10 -10.04 8.58 -2.51
CA GLY A 10 -10.03 7.53 -1.50
C GLY A 10 -10.63 7.96 -0.15
N ALA A 11 -10.76 7.01 0.76
CA ALA A 11 -11.38 7.26 2.08
C ALA A 11 -10.52 8.13 3.02
N SER A 12 -9.19 8.05 2.90
CA SER A 12 -8.26 8.79 3.78
C SER A 12 -7.50 9.89 3.06
N TRP A 13 -7.25 9.72 1.76
CA TRP A 13 -6.55 10.66 0.90
C TRP A 13 -7.25 10.76 -0.46
N THR A 14 -7.25 11.97 -1.01
CA THR A 14 -7.54 12.22 -2.43
C THR A 14 -6.21 12.49 -3.12
N ASP A 15 -5.92 11.71 -4.16
CA ASP A 15 -4.68 11.74 -4.91
C ASP A 15 -4.96 12.07 -6.39
N ALA A 16 -4.16 12.94 -6.99
CA ALA A 16 -4.29 13.32 -8.40
C ALA A 16 -2.94 13.27 -9.12
N VAL A 17 -2.99 12.87 -10.40
CA VAL A 17 -1.79 12.66 -11.23
C VAL A 17 -2.05 13.15 -12.64
N ALA A 18 -1.10 13.90 -13.19
CA ALA A 18 -1.07 14.26 -14.60
C ALA A 18 -0.08 13.36 -15.36
N VAL A 19 -0.54 12.78 -16.48
CA VAL A 19 0.25 11.88 -17.34
C VAL A 19 0.31 12.45 -18.75
N GLU A 20 1.52 12.62 -19.28
CA GLU A 20 1.78 12.96 -20.68
C GLU A 20 2.86 12.03 -21.25
N GLY A 21 2.64 11.51 -22.47
CA GLY A 21 3.65 10.70 -23.16
C GLY A 21 4.11 9.46 -22.38
N GLY A 22 3.20 8.86 -21.59
CA GLY A 22 3.51 7.71 -20.74
C GLY A 22 4.36 8.03 -19.50
N LYS A 23 4.44 9.30 -19.08
CA LYS A 23 5.19 9.73 -17.90
C LYS A 23 4.32 10.58 -16.98
N ILE A 24 4.55 10.47 -15.67
CA ILE A 24 3.93 11.36 -14.69
C ILE A 24 4.65 12.71 -14.71
N ILE A 25 3.91 13.76 -15.04
CA ILE A 25 4.40 15.14 -15.10
C ILE A 25 3.93 16.00 -13.92
N GLY A 26 2.87 15.59 -13.20
CA GLY A 26 2.32 16.31 -12.06
C GLY A 26 1.68 15.38 -11.03
N ARG A 27 1.69 15.79 -9.76
CA ARG A 27 1.18 15.02 -8.62
C ARG A 27 0.58 15.97 -7.58
N ALA A 28 -0.55 15.62 -7.00
CA ALA A 28 -1.15 16.32 -5.87
C ALA A 28 -1.80 15.33 -4.89
N SER A 29 -1.85 15.69 -3.61
CA SER A 29 -2.46 14.90 -2.56
C SER A 29 -3.10 15.81 -1.51
N ALA A 30 -4.29 15.48 -1.02
CA ALA A 30 -4.83 16.06 0.21
C ALA A 30 -5.58 15.02 1.05
N ARG A 31 -5.80 15.32 2.32
CA ARG A 31 -6.64 14.47 3.19
C ARG A 31 -8.08 14.52 2.72
N SER A 32 -8.77 13.38 2.68
CA SER A 32 -10.18 13.33 2.24
C SER A 32 -11.11 14.15 3.14
N SER A 33 -10.81 14.24 4.45
CA SER A 33 -11.52 15.13 5.39
C SER A 33 -11.33 16.62 5.10
N GLU A 34 -10.27 16.98 4.39
CA GLU A 34 -9.95 18.33 3.94
C GLU A 34 -10.23 18.51 2.44
N ALA A 35 -10.67 17.45 1.74
CA ALA A 35 -10.90 17.44 0.30
C ALA A 35 -12.14 18.22 -0.13
N THR A 36 -12.82 18.89 0.81
CA THR A 36 -13.67 20.06 0.51
C THR A 36 -12.87 21.28 0.02
N ARG A 37 -11.53 21.26 0.08
CA ARG A 37 -10.63 22.32 -0.45
C ARG A 37 -9.88 21.97 -1.73
N LEU A 38 -9.86 20.72 -2.18
CA LEU A 38 -9.41 20.42 -3.54
C LEU A 38 -10.63 20.56 -4.43
N ASP A 39 -10.74 21.67 -5.15
CA ASP A 39 -11.69 21.71 -6.24
C ASP A 39 -11.22 20.72 -7.29
N LEU A 40 -11.91 19.56 -7.35
CA LEU A 40 -11.61 18.53 -8.34
C LEU A 40 -11.73 19.09 -9.77
N ARG A 41 -12.46 20.20 -9.97
CA ARG A 41 -12.50 20.93 -11.23
C ARG A 41 -11.18 21.63 -11.53
N GLU A 42 -10.57 22.31 -10.57
CA GLU A 42 -9.24 22.92 -10.74
C GLU A 42 -8.17 21.85 -11.04
N LEU A 43 -8.24 20.68 -10.41
CA LEU A 43 -7.35 19.55 -10.70
C LEU A 43 -7.59 18.92 -12.08
N ALA A 44 -8.75 19.16 -12.67
CA ALA A 44 -9.19 18.61 -13.95
C ALA A 44 -9.11 19.63 -15.10
N GLU A 45 -8.88 20.90 -14.79
CA GLU A 45 -8.85 21.98 -15.77
C GLU A 45 -7.61 21.90 -16.65
N GLY A 46 -7.78 22.08 -17.96
CA GLY A 46 -6.69 22.08 -18.93
C GLY A 46 -6.16 20.69 -19.33
N PHE A 47 -6.82 19.60 -18.93
CA PHE A 47 -6.48 18.24 -19.36
C PHE A 47 -7.37 17.75 -20.51
N ASP A 48 -6.81 16.99 -21.45
CA ASP A 48 -7.54 16.43 -22.59
C ASP A 48 -8.57 15.36 -22.17
N SER A 49 -8.31 14.69 -21.05
CA SER A 49 -9.22 13.69 -20.48
C SER A 49 -8.95 13.52 -18.98
N VAL A 50 -10.01 13.17 -18.25
CA VAL A 50 -9.97 13.04 -16.79
C VAL A 50 -10.63 11.72 -16.39
N GLY A 51 -9.88 10.86 -15.69
CA GLY A 51 -10.37 9.63 -15.10
C GLY A 51 -10.52 9.79 -13.59
N ILE A 52 -11.63 9.30 -13.02
CA ILE A 52 -11.87 9.38 -11.58
C ILE A 52 -12.25 8.02 -10.99
N VAL A 53 -11.59 7.67 -9.89
CA VAL A 53 -11.90 6.53 -9.02
C VAL A 53 -12.40 7.09 -7.69
N GLY A 54 -13.52 6.56 -7.19
CA GLY A 54 -14.20 7.14 -6.04
C GLY A 54 -14.80 8.53 -6.37
N GLY A 55 -15.74 9.00 -5.54
CA GLY A 55 -16.36 10.32 -5.74
C GLY A 55 -17.11 10.49 -7.07
N LYS A 56 -17.36 11.76 -7.43
CA LYS A 56 -18.04 12.17 -8.67
C LYS A 56 -17.50 13.53 -9.14
N LEU A 57 -17.15 13.62 -10.41
CA LEU A 57 -16.77 14.86 -11.08
C LEU A 57 -17.45 14.89 -12.46
N GLU A 58 -18.08 16.02 -12.79
CA GLU A 58 -18.76 16.21 -14.07
C GLU A 58 -17.73 16.25 -15.22
N GLY A 59 -18.03 15.61 -16.34
CA GLY A 59 -17.10 15.49 -17.48
C GLY A 59 -15.99 14.44 -17.30
N ALA A 60 -15.76 13.94 -16.08
CA ALA A 60 -14.77 12.90 -15.82
C ALA A 60 -15.32 11.49 -16.08
N LYS A 61 -14.48 10.63 -16.65
CA LYS A 61 -14.78 9.21 -16.87
C LYS A 61 -14.64 8.45 -15.56
N LYS A 62 -15.71 7.79 -15.13
CA LYS A 62 -15.69 6.94 -13.94
C LYS A 62 -14.94 5.64 -14.23
N ILE A 63 -13.89 5.37 -13.45
CA ILE A 63 -13.06 4.17 -13.56
C ILE A 63 -13.30 3.29 -12.34
N GLY A 64 -13.41 1.97 -12.56
CA GLY A 64 -13.50 1.02 -11.46
C GLY A 64 -12.16 0.87 -10.73
N GLU A 65 -12.19 0.83 -9.39
CA GLU A 65 -10.99 0.84 -8.55
C GLU A 65 -10.03 -0.32 -8.87
N ILE A 66 -10.54 -1.54 -9.03
CA ILE A 66 -9.70 -2.71 -9.39
C ILE A 66 -9.02 -2.54 -10.75
N ALA A 67 -9.71 -1.96 -11.73
CA ALA A 67 -9.13 -1.70 -13.05
C ALA A 67 -8.05 -0.62 -12.98
N ALA A 68 -8.29 0.45 -12.22
CA ALA A 68 -7.31 1.50 -11.99
C ALA A 68 -6.07 0.98 -11.25
N ILE A 69 -6.23 0.17 -10.19
CA ILE A 69 -5.09 -0.43 -9.48
C ILE A 69 -4.25 -1.29 -10.43
N ALA A 70 -4.88 -2.13 -11.25
CA ALA A 70 -4.19 -2.97 -12.22
C ALA A 70 -3.43 -2.14 -13.27
N ALA A 71 -4.10 -1.16 -13.89
CA ALA A 71 -3.51 -0.31 -14.92
C ALA A 71 -2.36 0.54 -14.35
N GLY A 72 -2.55 1.10 -13.14
CA GLY A 72 -1.53 1.86 -12.43
C GLY A 72 -0.31 1.02 -12.06
N ALA A 73 -0.52 -0.19 -11.54
CA ALA A 73 0.57 -1.09 -11.19
C ALA A 73 1.36 -1.52 -12.42
N ALA A 74 0.69 -1.85 -13.53
CA ALA A 74 1.33 -2.16 -14.80
C ALA A 74 2.13 -0.95 -15.33
N PHE A 75 1.54 0.24 -15.30
CA PHE A 75 2.16 1.49 -15.75
C PHE A 75 3.41 1.85 -14.93
N LEU A 76 3.32 1.84 -13.60
CA LEU A 76 4.42 2.24 -12.70
C LEU A 76 5.54 1.21 -12.64
N SER A 77 5.22 -0.09 -12.77
CA SER A 77 6.23 -1.16 -12.75
C SER A 77 6.84 -1.46 -14.12
N GLY A 78 6.20 -1.04 -15.21
CA GLY A 78 6.57 -1.41 -16.57
C GLY A 78 6.34 -2.90 -16.90
N LYS A 79 5.63 -3.64 -16.04
CA LYS A 79 5.37 -5.08 -16.23
C LYS A 79 4.05 -5.30 -16.96
N LYS A 80 4.00 -6.36 -17.77
CA LYS A 80 2.78 -6.82 -18.47
C LYS A 80 1.93 -7.80 -17.66
N ARG A 81 2.55 -8.43 -16.65
CA ARG A 81 1.94 -9.38 -15.73
C ARG A 81 2.50 -9.17 -14.33
N GLY A 82 1.65 -9.19 -13.31
CA GLY A 82 2.09 -9.04 -11.94
C GLY A 82 0.94 -9.10 -10.93
N LEU A 83 1.29 -9.31 -9.66
CA LEU A 83 0.37 -9.12 -8.55
C LEU A 83 0.68 -7.78 -7.89
N CYS A 84 -0.33 -6.92 -7.80
CA CYS A 84 -0.29 -5.69 -7.05
C CYS A 84 -0.90 -5.88 -5.66
N ALA A 85 -0.19 -5.50 -4.61
CA ALA A 85 -0.74 -5.31 -3.27
C ALA A 85 -0.82 -3.80 -2.99
N ASN A 86 -2.02 -3.23 -3.13
CA ASN A 86 -2.22 -1.78 -3.03
C ASN A 86 -2.52 -1.37 -1.58
N VAL A 87 -1.50 -0.95 -0.84
CA VAL A 87 -1.59 -0.64 0.60
C VAL A 87 -2.16 0.76 0.84
N GLY A 88 -3.48 0.88 0.69
CA GLY A 88 -4.29 2.07 0.99
C GLY A 88 -4.82 2.04 2.43
N THR A 89 -6.11 2.36 2.62
CA THR A 89 -6.78 2.20 3.93
C THR A 89 -6.79 0.72 4.35
N GLY A 90 -7.26 -0.15 3.46
CA GLY A 90 -7.00 -1.60 3.47
C GLY A 90 -6.02 -1.97 2.36
N THR A 91 -5.92 -3.27 2.04
CA THR A 91 -4.99 -3.77 1.01
C THR A 91 -5.65 -4.81 0.09
N PRO A 92 -6.23 -4.40 -1.06
CA PRO A 92 -6.63 -5.34 -2.10
C PRO A 92 -5.42 -5.93 -2.84
N PHE A 93 -5.56 -7.19 -3.27
CA PHE A 93 -4.61 -7.90 -4.12
C PHE A 93 -5.18 -8.05 -5.52
N VAL A 94 -4.51 -7.46 -6.50
CA VAL A 94 -4.99 -7.38 -7.88
C VAL A 94 -3.96 -7.99 -8.82
N LEU A 95 -4.32 -9.11 -9.43
CA LEU A 95 -3.56 -9.70 -10.53
C LEU A 95 -3.89 -8.95 -11.81
N PHE A 96 -2.86 -8.55 -12.55
CA PHE A 96 -3.01 -8.00 -13.89
C PHE A 96 -2.26 -8.87 -14.90
N GLU A 97 -2.90 -9.14 -16.03
CA GLU A 97 -2.33 -9.92 -17.13
C GLU A 97 -3.11 -9.64 -18.43
N ALA A 98 -2.40 -9.44 -19.54
CA ALA A 98 -3.01 -9.25 -20.87
C ALA A 98 -4.12 -8.18 -20.89
N GLY A 99 -3.92 -7.06 -20.18
CA GLY A 99 -4.87 -5.95 -20.08
C GLY A 99 -6.11 -6.23 -19.23
N LYS A 100 -6.18 -7.39 -18.55
CA LYS A 100 -7.27 -7.76 -17.64
C LYS A 100 -6.83 -7.59 -16.19
N ALA A 101 -7.80 -7.27 -15.33
CA ALA A 101 -7.62 -7.18 -13.88
C ALA A 101 -8.47 -8.26 -13.19
N ARG A 102 -7.89 -8.95 -12.21
CA ARG A 102 -8.57 -9.92 -11.34
C ARG A 102 -8.32 -9.56 -9.88
N HIS A 103 -9.39 -9.38 -9.13
CA HIS A 103 -9.32 -9.18 -7.68
C HIS A 103 -9.22 -10.55 -7.00
N LEU A 104 -8.11 -10.81 -6.31
CA LEU A 104 -7.87 -12.08 -5.60
C LEU A 104 -8.32 -12.01 -4.13
N GLY A 105 -9.06 -10.98 -3.75
CA GLY A 105 -9.34 -10.62 -2.37
C GLY A 105 -8.32 -9.63 -1.82
N GLY A 106 -8.14 -9.62 -0.50
CA GLY A 106 -7.26 -8.68 0.17
C GLY A 106 -7.33 -8.83 1.69
N THR A 107 -6.82 -7.84 2.39
CA THR A 107 -6.91 -7.74 3.85
C THR A 107 -7.38 -6.35 4.27
N GLY A 108 -8.12 -6.29 5.38
CA GLY A 108 -8.46 -5.03 6.04
C GLY A 108 -7.25 -4.35 6.70
N VAL A 109 -6.09 -5.02 6.70
CA VAL A 109 -4.84 -4.48 7.24
C VAL A 109 -4.16 -3.59 6.21
N GLY A 110 -3.96 -2.32 6.56
CA GLY A 110 -3.32 -1.34 5.68
C GLY A 110 -2.91 -0.08 6.44
N GLY A 111 -2.80 1.04 5.71
CA GLY A 111 -2.50 2.35 6.30
C GLY A 111 -3.58 2.82 7.29
N GLY A 112 -4.84 2.44 7.07
CA GLY A 112 -5.93 2.75 8.00
C GLY A 112 -5.76 2.04 9.35
N THR A 113 -5.30 0.79 9.33
CA THR A 113 -4.98 0.02 10.54
C THR A 113 -3.82 0.63 11.30
N ILE A 114 -2.75 1.04 10.59
CA ILE A 114 -1.60 1.71 11.19
C ILE A 114 -2.04 3.01 11.88
N ASP A 115 -2.85 3.83 11.21
CA ASP A 115 -3.36 5.09 11.77
C ASP A 115 -4.30 4.87 12.95
N GLY A 116 -5.23 3.94 12.84
CA GLY A 116 -6.15 3.60 13.92
C GLY A 116 -5.43 3.09 15.17
N LEU A 117 -4.50 2.16 15.02
CA LEU A 117 -3.73 1.62 16.15
C LEU A 117 -2.77 2.65 16.75
N ALA A 118 -2.14 3.51 15.93
CA ALA A 118 -1.29 4.58 16.42
C ALA A 118 -2.06 5.55 17.33
N LYS A 119 -3.28 5.92 16.93
CA LYS A 119 -4.16 6.77 17.73
C LYS A 119 -4.61 6.06 19.00
N LEU A 120 -5.06 4.80 18.88
CA LEU A 120 -5.60 4.04 20.00
C LEU A 120 -4.55 3.73 21.08
N LEU A 121 -3.36 3.27 20.68
CA LEU A 121 -2.36 2.74 21.60
C LEU A 121 -1.33 3.79 22.04
N LEU A 122 -1.10 4.82 21.23
CA LEU A 122 -0.05 5.81 21.48
C LEU A 122 -0.57 7.25 21.56
N GLY A 123 -1.82 7.52 21.18
CA GLY A 123 -2.33 8.88 21.04
C GLY A 123 -1.56 9.68 19.98
N ALA A 124 -1.02 9.01 18.95
CA ALA A 124 -0.13 9.62 17.96
C ALA A 124 -0.66 9.43 16.52
N ASP A 125 -0.33 10.38 15.65
CA ASP A 125 -0.61 10.27 14.21
C ASP A 125 0.32 9.25 13.55
N ALA A 126 -0.20 8.46 12.60
CA ALA A 126 0.62 7.51 11.83
C ALA A 126 1.86 8.14 11.18
N ALA A 127 1.78 9.42 10.78
CA ALA A 127 2.89 10.15 10.18
C ALA A 127 4.10 10.33 11.12
N LYS A 128 3.89 10.26 12.44
CA LYS A 128 4.95 10.33 13.46
C LYS A 128 5.46 8.95 13.86
N LEU A 129 4.73 7.89 13.53
CA LEU A 129 4.96 6.55 14.04
C LEU A 129 6.34 6.01 13.67
N GLU A 130 6.77 6.22 12.42
CA GLU A 130 8.10 5.79 11.96
C GLU A 130 9.24 6.52 12.69
N LYS A 131 9.05 7.76 13.13
CA LYS A 131 10.04 8.52 13.90
C LYS A 131 10.13 8.06 15.36
N ILE A 132 9.03 7.53 15.89
CA ILE A 132 8.93 7.05 17.29
C ILE A 132 9.38 5.58 17.38
N ALA A 133 9.21 4.82 16.30
CA ALA A 133 9.47 3.39 16.27
C ALA A 133 10.93 3.05 16.60
N GLY A 134 11.09 2.20 17.62
CA GLY A 134 12.36 1.61 18.02
C GLY A 134 12.43 0.14 17.58
N SER A 135 12.70 -0.75 18.52
CA SER A 135 12.78 -2.20 18.25
C SER A 135 11.46 -2.88 18.60
N ALA A 136 10.84 -3.56 17.64
CA ALA A 136 9.63 -4.33 17.94
C ALA A 136 9.89 -5.51 18.92
N ARG A 137 11.16 -5.87 19.20
CA ARG A 137 11.52 -6.99 20.10
C ARG A 137 11.02 -6.79 21.53
N GLY A 138 10.85 -5.55 21.97
CA GLY A 138 10.30 -5.22 23.28
C GLY A 138 8.79 -5.47 23.39
N ALA A 139 8.07 -5.54 22.27
CA ALA A 139 6.62 -5.75 22.21
C ALA A 139 6.22 -7.11 21.60
N ASP A 140 7.04 -7.67 20.71
CA ASP A 140 6.75 -8.90 19.97
C ASP A 140 7.43 -10.14 20.58
N LEU A 141 6.80 -11.29 20.41
CA LEU A 141 7.42 -12.59 20.61
C LEU A 141 7.97 -13.12 19.29
N THR A 142 9.20 -13.64 19.32
CA THR A 142 9.81 -14.34 18.19
C THR A 142 9.55 -15.84 18.26
N VAL A 143 9.72 -16.54 17.13
CA VAL A 143 9.64 -18.01 17.08
C VAL A 143 10.63 -18.62 18.05
N ARG A 144 11.86 -18.10 18.13
CA ARG A 144 12.87 -18.55 19.08
C ARG A 144 12.43 -18.40 20.54
N ASP A 145 11.69 -17.35 20.87
CA ASP A 145 11.17 -17.16 22.23
C ASP A 145 10.19 -18.28 22.63
N VAL A 146 9.51 -18.89 21.65
CA VAL A 146 8.49 -19.93 21.89
C VAL A 146 9.05 -21.35 21.73
N VAL A 147 9.88 -21.59 20.72
CA VAL A 147 10.36 -22.94 20.35
C VAL A 147 11.88 -23.11 20.46
N GLY A 148 12.63 -22.09 20.88
CA GLY A 148 14.09 -22.12 21.06
C GLY A 148 14.92 -22.09 19.77
N SER A 149 14.31 -22.31 18.60
CA SER A 149 14.95 -22.36 17.27
C SER A 149 14.04 -21.78 16.18
N GLY A 150 14.23 -22.14 14.91
CA GLY A 150 13.27 -21.87 13.83
C GLY A 150 12.26 -23.01 13.68
N ILE A 151 11.22 -22.83 12.85
CA ILE A 151 10.21 -23.86 12.57
C ILE A 151 9.88 -23.94 11.08
N GLY A 152 10.13 -25.10 10.47
CA GLY A 152 9.95 -25.29 9.03
C GLY A 152 10.73 -24.26 8.21
N ALA A 153 10.03 -23.50 7.36
CA ALA A 153 10.61 -22.42 6.58
C ALA A 153 10.78 -21.10 7.35
N VAL A 154 10.26 -21.00 8.59
CA VAL A 154 10.22 -19.78 9.38
C VAL A 154 11.46 -19.71 10.29
N PRO A 155 12.31 -18.67 10.17
CA PRO A 155 13.51 -18.55 10.98
C PRO A 155 13.19 -18.15 12.42
N GLY A 156 14.10 -18.42 13.35
CA GLY A 156 13.85 -18.19 14.79
C GLY A 156 13.69 -16.72 15.18
N ASP A 157 14.24 -15.79 14.40
CA ASP A 157 14.08 -14.34 14.61
C ASP A 157 12.78 -13.77 14.01
N ALA A 158 12.02 -14.58 13.25
CA ALA A 158 10.69 -14.19 12.78
C ALA A 158 9.71 -14.05 13.96
N THR A 159 8.66 -13.26 13.74
CA THR A 159 7.58 -13.09 14.69
C THR A 159 6.80 -14.39 14.87
N ALA A 160 6.60 -14.80 16.12
CA ALA A 160 5.57 -15.77 16.49
C ALA A 160 4.24 -15.06 16.80
N ALA A 161 4.30 -13.97 17.56
CA ALA A 161 3.14 -13.15 17.88
C ALA A 161 3.51 -11.66 18.01
N ASN A 162 2.94 -10.81 17.15
CA ASN A 162 3.03 -9.36 17.35
C ASN A 162 2.31 -8.99 18.65
N PHE A 163 2.85 -8.04 19.41
CA PHE A 163 2.34 -7.65 20.75
C PHE A 163 2.31 -8.78 21.81
N GLY A 164 2.93 -9.93 21.55
CA GLY A 164 2.95 -11.06 22.48
C GLY A 164 3.76 -10.83 23.76
N ARG A 165 4.57 -9.77 23.82
CA ARG A 165 5.42 -9.38 24.96
C ARG A 165 5.14 -7.94 25.36
N ILE A 166 3.98 -7.63 25.92
CA ILE A 166 3.61 -6.24 26.21
C ILE A 166 4.13 -5.74 27.57
N ALA A 167 4.43 -6.65 28.50
CA ALA A 167 4.91 -6.28 29.84
C ALA A 167 6.27 -5.56 29.75
N GLY A 168 6.30 -4.28 30.12
CA GLY A 168 7.50 -3.44 30.03
C GLY A 168 7.80 -2.89 28.63
N ALA A 169 6.92 -3.09 27.65
CA ALA A 169 7.11 -2.55 26.30
C ALA A 169 7.09 -1.01 26.32
N THR A 170 8.07 -0.39 25.69
CA THR A 170 8.13 1.06 25.56
C THR A 170 7.18 1.55 24.46
N ARG A 171 6.87 2.86 24.48
CA ARG A 171 6.13 3.51 23.39
C ARG A 171 6.80 3.30 22.02
N ALA A 172 8.13 3.25 21.98
CA ALA A 172 8.90 3.00 20.76
C ALA A 172 8.75 1.56 20.26
N ASP A 173 8.70 0.58 21.18
CA ASP A 173 8.49 -0.83 20.83
C ASP A 173 7.07 -1.06 20.30
N VAL A 174 6.07 -0.44 20.94
CA VAL A 174 4.67 -0.47 20.48
C VAL A 174 4.54 0.17 19.09
N ALA A 175 5.15 1.34 18.86
CA ALA A 175 5.15 1.98 17.54
C ALA A 175 5.77 1.08 16.45
N ALA A 176 6.90 0.44 16.76
CA ALA A 176 7.55 -0.52 15.87
C ALA A 176 6.68 -1.75 15.60
N SER A 177 6.00 -2.28 16.63
CA SER A 177 5.12 -3.44 16.53
C SER A 177 3.86 -3.16 15.70
N ILE A 178 3.27 -1.95 15.79
CA ILE A 178 2.13 -1.55 14.92
C ILE A 178 2.52 -1.63 13.44
N ILE A 179 3.66 -1.05 13.07
CA ILE A 179 4.14 -1.05 11.67
C ILE A 179 4.44 -2.48 11.23
N LYS A 180 5.08 -3.26 12.11
CA LYS A 180 5.51 -4.63 11.83
C LYS A 180 4.32 -5.58 11.67
N LEU A 181 3.31 -5.51 12.54
CA LEU A 181 2.05 -6.27 12.41
C LEU A 181 1.40 -6.02 11.06
N ALA A 182 1.29 -4.74 10.66
CA ALA A 182 0.66 -4.38 9.40
C ALA A 182 1.46 -4.90 8.19
N ALA A 183 2.78 -4.72 8.21
CA ALA A 183 3.67 -5.17 7.16
C ALA A 183 3.68 -6.71 7.02
N GLU A 184 3.79 -7.45 8.12
CA GLU A 184 3.84 -8.90 8.13
C GLU A 184 2.50 -9.52 7.68
N SER A 185 1.37 -8.99 8.17
CA SER A 185 0.04 -9.46 7.77
C SER A 185 -0.21 -9.29 6.27
N VAL A 186 0.15 -8.12 5.73
CA VAL A 186 0.04 -7.84 4.28
C VAL A 186 0.97 -8.74 3.49
N ALA A 187 2.24 -8.84 3.90
CA ALA A 187 3.26 -9.62 3.18
C ALA A 187 2.94 -11.12 3.13
N VAL A 188 2.51 -11.72 4.25
CA VAL A 188 2.14 -13.14 4.31
C VAL A 188 0.96 -13.41 3.38
N SER A 189 -0.12 -12.62 3.50
CA SER A 189 -1.33 -12.80 2.69
C SER A 189 -1.05 -12.62 1.20
N ALA A 190 -0.32 -11.57 0.84
CA ALA A 190 0.06 -11.29 -0.53
C ALA A 190 1.01 -12.38 -1.10
N SER A 191 1.90 -12.94 -0.27
CA SER A 191 2.80 -14.02 -0.68
C SER A 191 2.04 -15.30 -1.03
N PHE A 192 0.99 -15.64 -0.28
CA PHE A 192 0.15 -16.78 -0.62
C PHE A 192 -0.67 -16.52 -1.90
N ALA A 193 -1.24 -15.33 -2.08
CA ALA A 193 -1.91 -14.94 -3.32
C ALA A 193 -0.96 -14.94 -4.54
N ALA A 194 0.30 -14.54 -4.35
CA ALA A 194 1.31 -14.59 -5.41
C ALA A 194 1.62 -16.04 -5.79
N ARG A 195 1.82 -16.90 -4.80
CA ARG A 195 2.12 -18.32 -5.02
C ARG A 195 1.00 -19.06 -5.73
N SER A 196 -0.27 -18.77 -5.39
CA SER A 196 -1.41 -19.40 -6.08
C SER A 196 -1.51 -19.05 -7.57
N GLU A 197 -0.90 -17.94 -7.97
CA GLU A 197 -0.88 -17.46 -9.37
C GLU A 197 0.49 -17.63 -10.04
N GLY A 198 1.43 -18.36 -9.41
CA GLY A 198 2.78 -18.56 -9.94
C GLY A 198 3.60 -17.27 -10.07
N ILE A 199 3.28 -16.25 -9.28
CA ILE A 199 4.00 -14.97 -9.22
C ILE A 199 5.13 -15.08 -8.19
N ARG A 200 6.33 -14.68 -8.57
CA ARG A 200 7.53 -14.71 -7.70
C ARG A 200 7.91 -13.35 -7.12
N GLU A 201 7.27 -12.28 -7.57
CA GLU A 201 7.56 -10.92 -7.16
C GLU A 201 6.27 -10.10 -7.11
N ILE A 202 6.02 -9.44 -5.99
CA ILE A 202 4.83 -8.64 -5.74
C ILE A 202 5.17 -7.16 -5.87
N ILE A 203 4.29 -6.42 -6.53
CA ILE A 203 4.38 -4.96 -6.65
C ILE A 203 3.57 -4.36 -5.50
N PHE A 204 4.25 -3.70 -4.58
CA PHE A 204 3.61 -3.03 -3.46
C PHE A 204 3.41 -1.54 -3.78
N THR A 205 2.15 -1.12 -3.80
CA THR A 205 1.74 0.26 -4.06
C THR A 205 0.95 0.82 -2.88
N GLY A 206 0.47 2.06 -2.99
CA GLY A 206 -0.26 2.75 -1.92
C GLY A 206 0.67 3.51 -0.97
N ARG A 207 0.08 4.44 -0.21
CA ARG A 207 0.83 5.45 0.55
C ARG A 207 1.75 4.86 1.61
N ALA A 208 1.30 3.84 2.35
CA ALA A 208 2.12 3.20 3.37
C ALA A 208 3.36 2.51 2.75
N ALA A 209 3.14 1.76 1.67
CA ALA A 209 4.22 1.15 0.89
C ALA A 209 5.09 2.19 0.17
N ALA A 210 4.62 3.42 -0.04
CA ALA A 210 5.39 4.48 -0.68
C ALA A 210 6.28 5.28 0.29
N LYS A 211 5.74 5.63 1.46
CA LYS A 211 6.35 6.63 2.35
C LYS A 211 7.04 6.04 3.58
N ASN A 212 6.61 4.88 4.05
CA ASN A 212 7.12 4.30 5.30
C ASN A 212 8.24 3.28 5.00
N LYS A 213 9.50 3.65 5.28
CA LYS A 213 10.68 2.82 5.00
C LYS A 213 10.71 1.59 5.89
N MET A 214 10.33 1.73 7.16
CA MET A 214 10.22 0.60 8.08
C MET A 214 9.22 -0.44 7.58
N PHE A 215 8.04 -0.01 7.12
CA PHE A 215 7.03 -0.89 6.52
C PHE A 215 7.61 -1.65 5.32
N ARG A 216 8.26 -0.96 4.37
CA ARG A 216 8.91 -1.59 3.21
C ARG A 216 9.92 -2.67 3.60
N ALA A 217 10.79 -2.35 4.57
CA ALA A 217 11.81 -3.27 5.03
C ALA A 217 11.20 -4.54 5.65
N ARG A 218 10.13 -4.37 6.45
CA ARG A 218 9.42 -5.49 7.08
C ARG A 218 8.64 -6.34 6.07
N VAL A 219 7.96 -5.71 5.10
CA VAL A 219 7.31 -6.44 3.99
C VAL A 219 8.34 -7.26 3.22
N SER A 220 9.48 -6.67 2.86
CA SER A 220 10.53 -7.36 2.09
C SER A 220 11.11 -8.55 2.85
N ALA A 221 11.37 -8.39 4.15
CA ALA A 221 11.84 -9.47 5.01
C ALA A 221 10.81 -10.60 5.13
N ALA A 222 9.53 -10.27 5.33
CA ALA A 222 8.46 -11.25 5.44
C ALA A 222 8.21 -12.01 4.11
N CYS A 223 8.19 -11.31 2.97
CA CYS A 223 8.07 -11.96 1.66
C CYS A 223 9.24 -12.92 1.38
N LYS A 224 10.46 -12.57 1.81
CA LYS A 224 11.66 -13.40 1.63
C LYS A 224 11.54 -14.77 2.33
N ILE A 225 10.87 -14.84 3.48
CA ILE A 225 10.60 -16.10 4.19
C ILE A 225 9.85 -17.10 3.28
N PHE A 226 8.97 -16.60 2.41
CA PHE A 226 8.19 -17.41 1.49
C PHE A 226 8.78 -17.49 0.08
N GLY A 227 10.03 -17.02 -0.12
CA GLY A 227 10.71 -17.02 -1.42
C GLY A 227 10.09 -16.05 -2.43
N ILE A 228 9.43 -14.99 -1.97
CA ILE A 228 8.79 -13.98 -2.81
C ILE A 228 9.57 -12.66 -2.76
N GLY A 229 9.80 -12.06 -3.93
CA GLY A 229 10.37 -10.71 -4.06
C GLY A 229 9.33 -9.62 -3.81
N ALA A 230 9.77 -8.48 -3.30
CA ALA A 230 8.95 -7.29 -3.11
C ALA A 230 9.52 -6.11 -3.91
N VAL A 231 8.70 -5.48 -4.75
CA VAL A 231 9.06 -4.32 -5.56
C VAL A 231 8.20 -3.13 -5.18
N PHE A 232 8.85 -1.97 -5.06
CA PHE A 232 8.22 -0.70 -4.70
C PHE A 232 8.52 0.31 -5.81
N PRO A 233 7.62 0.47 -6.80
CA PRO A 233 7.88 1.38 -7.91
C PRO A 233 7.95 2.85 -7.44
N LYS A 234 8.58 3.69 -8.25
CA LYS A 234 8.50 5.15 -8.06
C LYS A 234 7.03 5.57 -8.16
N ASP A 235 6.63 6.58 -7.38
CA ASP A 235 5.27 7.10 -7.37
C ASP A 235 4.20 6.07 -6.95
N ALA A 236 4.61 5.01 -6.23
CA ALA A 236 3.74 3.96 -5.71
C ALA A 236 2.50 4.46 -4.94
N GLU A 237 2.56 5.62 -4.28
CA GLU A 237 1.40 6.20 -3.58
C GLU A 237 0.27 6.58 -4.52
N TYR A 238 0.61 6.87 -5.78
CA TYR A 238 -0.29 7.38 -6.79
C TYR A 238 -0.81 6.30 -7.74
N CYS A 239 -0.65 5.02 -7.40
CA CYS A 239 -0.96 3.90 -8.29
C CYS A 239 -2.39 3.97 -8.85
N THR A 240 -3.39 4.09 -8.00
CA THR A 240 -4.79 4.14 -8.44
C THR A 240 -5.06 5.34 -9.35
N ALA A 241 -4.61 6.53 -8.95
CA ALA A 241 -4.77 7.76 -9.74
C ALA A 241 -4.05 7.68 -11.09
N ALA A 242 -2.81 7.15 -11.13
CA ALA A 242 -2.09 6.92 -12.38
C ALA A 242 -2.84 5.94 -13.30
N GLY A 243 -3.42 4.87 -12.74
CA GLY A 243 -4.27 3.96 -13.49
C GLY A 243 -5.55 4.61 -14.02
N ALA A 244 -6.16 5.51 -13.24
CA ALA A 244 -7.31 6.28 -13.69
C ALA A 244 -6.95 7.19 -14.87
N ALA A 245 -5.78 7.85 -14.84
CA ALA A 245 -5.27 8.67 -15.94
C ALA A 245 -5.00 7.85 -17.22
N VAL A 246 -4.42 6.66 -17.06
CA VAL A 246 -4.12 5.75 -18.19
C VAL A 246 -5.40 5.26 -18.86
N LEU A 247 -6.47 5.04 -18.08
CA LEU A 247 -7.75 4.51 -18.54
C LEU A 247 -8.79 5.58 -18.90
N ALA A 248 -8.50 6.87 -18.64
CA ALA A 248 -9.32 8.01 -19.07
C ALA A 248 -9.47 7.98 -20.60
#